data_AF-A0A3C0Q9U7-F1
#
_entry.id   AF-A0A3C0Q9U7-F1
#
_cell.length_a   1.000
_cell.length_b   1.000
_cell.length_c   1.000
_cell.angle_alpha   90.00
_cell.angle_beta   90.00
_cell.angle_gamma   90.00
#
_symmetry.space_group_name_H-M   'P 1'
#
loop_
_entity.id
_entity.type
_entity.pdbx_description
1 polymer ?
#
loop_
_entity_poly.entity_id
_entity_poly.type
_entity_poly.pdbx_seq_one_letter_code
_entity_poly.pdbx_strand_id
1 'polypeptide(L)'
;MEENTMKRSLSLRTITTVSVILGTYILIQAANATEDGASQTRVFTTRSIQGAWGWSAGYGVVVPPAVPEPLPTVGMGTVVFDGQGGCIVTSTLNQNGTVIGPVTSDSCT
;
A
#
# COMPACT_ATOMS: atom_id res chain seq x y z
N MET A 1 -38.30 35.33 -48.47
CA MET A 1 -37.44 34.21 -48.90
C MET A 1 -36.01 34.68 -48.77
N GLU A 2 -35.37 34.51 -47.61
CA GLU A 2 -33.91 34.52 -47.43
C GLU A 2 -33.55 34.39 -45.94
N GLU A 3 -33.46 33.14 -45.47
CA GLU A 3 -32.78 32.82 -44.21
C GLU A 3 -32.14 31.44 -44.37
N ASN A 4 -31.01 31.36 -45.07
CA ASN A 4 -30.25 30.10 -45.14
C ASN A 4 -28.76 30.25 -45.53
N THR A 5 -28.14 31.40 -45.23
CA THR A 5 -26.74 31.64 -45.61
C THR A 5 -25.87 32.04 -44.45
N MET A 6 -26.09 31.44 -43.27
CA MET A 6 -25.21 31.67 -42.11
C MET A 6 -24.92 30.38 -41.35
N LYS A 7 -24.46 29.32 -42.05
CA LYS A 7 -23.91 28.11 -41.39
C LYS A 7 -22.62 27.56 -42.02
N ARG A 8 -22.06 28.22 -43.04
CA ARG A 8 -20.96 27.65 -43.86
C ARG A 8 -19.58 28.32 -43.71
N SER A 9 -19.37 29.17 -42.71
CA SER A 9 -18.07 29.85 -42.50
C SER A 9 -17.29 29.38 -41.26
N LEU A 10 -17.85 28.49 -40.45
CA LEU A 10 -17.27 28.12 -39.16
C LEU A 10 -16.72 26.68 -39.17
N SER A 11 -15.89 26.30 -40.15
CA SER A 11 -15.51 24.87 -40.29
C SER A 11 -14.05 24.55 -40.61
N LEU A 12 -13.11 25.49 -40.78
CA LEU A 12 -11.76 25.08 -41.25
C LEU A 12 -10.56 25.59 -40.46
N ARG A 13 -10.72 26.49 -39.48
CA ARG A 13 -9.56 26.99 -38.69
C ARG A 13 -9.47 26.46 -37.26
N THR A 14 -10.50 25.77 -36.77
CA THR A 14 -10.56 25.29 -35.38
C THR A 14 -10.09 23.84 -35.22
N ILE A 15 -10.00 23.08 -36.32
CA ILE A 15 -9.64 21.65 -36.25
C ILE A 15 -8.11 21.46 -36.16
N THR A 16 -7.32 22.35 -36.76
CA THR A 16 -5.86 22.22 -36.80
C THR A 16 -5.17 22.57 -35.48
N THR A 17 -5.75 23.45 -34.66
CA THR A 17 -5.17 23.86 -33.38
C THR A 17 -5.44 22.86 -32.24
N VAL A 18 -6.56 22.15 -32.26
CA VAL A 18 -6.90 21.16 -31.23
C VAL A 18 -6.00 19.91 -31.32
N SER A 19 -5.60 19.50 -32.53
CA SER A 19 -4.74 18.32 -32.74
C SER A 19 -3.31 18.51 -32.22
N VAL A 20 -2.75 19.73 -32.26
CA VAL A 20 -1.38 20.01 -31.79
C VAL A 20 -1.29 19.96 -30.26
N ILE A 21 -2.32 20.44 -29.57
CA ILE A 21 -2.36 20.46 -28.10
C ILE A 21 -2.47 19.04 -27.53
N LEU A 22 -3.27 18.17 -28.16
CA LEU A 22 -3.39 16.78 -27.70
C LEU A 22 -2.10 15.97 -27.96
N GLY A 23 -1.46 16.17 -29.12
CA GLY A 23 -0.20 15.48 -29.46
C GLY A 23 0.96 15.84 -28.55
N THR A 24 1.09 17.12 -28.17
CA THR A 24 2.13 17.57 -27.24
C THR A 24 1.90 17.08 -25.81
N TYR A 25 0.64 17.02 -25.35
CA TYR A 25 0.31 16.46 -24.03
C TYR A 25 0.74 15.00 -23.90
N ILE A 26 0.52 14.18 -24.93
CA ILE A 26 0.92 12.77 -24.94
C ILE A 26 2.46 12.63 -24.95
N LEU A 27 3.18 13.47 -25.69
CA LEU A 27 4.64 13.48 -25.71
C LEU A 27 5.26 13.90 -24.37
N ILE A 28 4.64 14.84 -23.66
CA ILE A 28 5.08 15.26 -22.31
C ILE A 28 4.91 14.10 -21.31
N GLN A 29 3.79 13.39 -21.36
CA GLN A 29 3.57 12.22 -20.50
C GLN A 29 4.50 11.05 -20.83
N ALA A 30 4.83 10.85 -22.11
CA ALA A 30 5.78 9.83 -22.55
C ALA A 30 7.24 10.18 -22.20
N ALA A 31 7.61 11.47 -22.24
CA ALA A 31 8.93 11.92 -21.78
C ALA A 31 9.10 11.72 -20.26
N ASN A 32 8.03 11.92 -19.49
CA ASN A 32 7.98 11.63 -18.05
C ASN A 32 7.96 10.11 -17.73
N ALA A 33 7.74 9.24 -18.72
CA ALA A 33 7.75 7.78 -18.55
C ALA A 33 9.14 7.16 -18.72
N THR A 34 10.16 7.97 -19.03
CA THR A 34 11.56 7.54 -19.11
C THR A 34 12.28 8.00 -17.86
N GLU A 35 12.21 7.23 -16.77
CA GLU A 35 13.29 7.07 -15.78
C GLU A 35 12.91 6.07 -14.64
N ASP A 36 12.30 4.94 -14.97
CA ASP A 36 12.19 3.78 -14.05
C ASP A 36 13.52 3.01 -13.94
N GLY A 37 14.65 3.72 -13.80
CA GLY A 37 16.00 3.14 -13.87
C GLY A 37 17.01 3.68 -12.85
N ALA A 38 16.67 4.73 -12.11
CA ALA A 38 17.46 5.15 -10.96
C ALA A 38 16.84 4.53 -9.71
N SER A 39 17.49 3.50 -9.16
CA SER A 39 17.20 2.97 -7.84
C SER A 39 17.39 4.07 -6.79
N GLN A 40 16.38 4.93 -6.62
CA GLN A 40 16.23 5.73 -5.41
C GLN A 40 16.08 4.72 -4.28
N THR A 41 17.10 4.60 -3.43
CA THR A 41 17.00 3.86 -2.18
C THR A 41 15.76 4.35 -1.46
N ARG A 42 14.70 3.53 -1.40
CA ARG A 42 13.47 3.91 -0.71
C ARG A 42 13.83 4.17 0.75
N VAL A 43 13.71 5.41 1.19
CA VAL A 43 13.89 5.75 2.60
C VAL A 43 12.61 5.33 3.31
N PHE A 44 12.67 4.21 4.04
CA PHE A 44 11.58 3.77 4.90
C PHE A 44 11.51 4.70 6.12
N THR A 45 10.31 5.20 6.40
CA THR A 45 10.00 6.05 7.55
C THR A 45 8.93 5.39 8.42
N THR A 46 8.76 5.83 9.66
CA THR A 46 7.62 5.39 10.51
C THR A 46 6.28 5.57 9.80
N ARG A 47 6.13 6.69 9.09
CA ARG A 47 4.94 6.97 8.27
C ARG A 47 4.73 5.96 7.14
N SER A 48 5.80 5.38 6.59
CA SER A 48 5.71 4.45 5.45
C SER A 48 5.07 3.10 5.79
N ILE A 49 5.02 2.73 7.07
CA ILE A 49 4.40 1.48 7.55
C ILE A 49 3.11 1.71 8.35
N GLN A 50 2.60 2.95 8.38
CA GLN A 50 1.37 3.26 9.11
C GLN A 50 0.20 2.37 8.66
N GLY A 51 -0.56 1.85 9.62
CA GLY A 51 -1.73 1.02 9.35
C GLY A 51 -1.70 -0.32 10.08
N ALA A 52 -2.67 -1.17 9.77
CA ALA A 52 -2.84 -2.49 10.35
C ALA A 52 -2.19 -3.56 9.46
N TRP A 53 -1.40 -4.43 10.08
CA TRP A 53 -0.67 -5.51 9.42
C TRP A 53 -0.99 -6.83 10.12
N GLY A 54 -1.26 -7.87 9.34
CA GLY A 54 -1.36 -9.22 9.86
C GLY A 54 0.01 -9.88 9.94
N TRP A 55 0.22 -10.72 10.94
CA TRP A 55 1.37 -11.62 10.99
C TRP A 55 0.93 -13.03 11.39
N SER A 56 1.70 -14.00 10.94
CA SER A 56 1.58 -15.39 11.36
C SER A 56 2.98 -15.96 11.55
N ALA A 57 3.21 -16.55 12.70
CA ALA A 57 4.35 -17.42 12.95
C ALA A 57 3.87 -18.86 12.75
N GLY A 58 4.57 -19.59 11.87
CA GLY A 58 4.31 -21.01 11.62
C GLY A 58 4.62 -21.89 12.83
N TYR A 59 4.91 -23.16 12.58
CA TYR A 59 5.23 -24.12 13.65
C TYR A 59 6.48 -23.70 14.44
N GLY A 60 6.29 -23.46 15.74
CA GLY A 60 7.34 -23.27 16.72
C GLY A 60 7.19 -24.26 17.88
N VAL A 61 8.19 -24.30 18.77
CA VAL A 61 8.15 -25.11 19.99
C VAL A 61 8.56 -24.23 21.15
N VAL A 62 7.69 -24.11 22.16
CA VAL A 62 8.04 -23.48 23.44
C VAL A 62 8.74 -24.53 24.29
N VAL A 63 9.91 -24.19 24.82
CA VAL A 63 10.79 -25.12 25.54
C VAL A 63 11.00 -24.68 27.00
N PRO A 64 11.57 -25.54 27.86
CA PRO A 64 11.94 -25.16 29.21
C PRO A 64 12.88 -23.94 29.27
N PRO A 65 12.81 -23.10 30.33
CA PRO A 65 11.97 -23.26 31.52
C PRO A 65 10.55 -22.68 31.41
N ALA A 66 10.16 -22.12 30.25
CA ALA A 66 8.85 -21.49 30.09
C ALA A 66 7.70 -22.52 30.24
N VAL A 67 7.96 -23.77 29.87
CA VAL A 67 7.06 -24.93 30.03
C VAL A 67 7.85 -26.14 30.55
N PRO A 68 7.21 -27.11 31.23
CA PRO A 68 7.92 -28.30 31.75
C PRO A 68 8.48 -29.21 30.66
N GLU A 69 7.74 -29.39 29.56
CA GLU A 69 8.09 -30.23 28.41
C GLU A 69 7.89 -29.41 27.12
N PRO A 70 8.66 -29.65 26.04
CA PRO A 70 8.50 -28.92 24.78
C PRO A 70 7.07 -28.99 24.23
N LEU A 71 6.43 -27.84 24.01
CA LEU A 71 5.07 -27.74 23.50
C LEU A 71 5.03 -27.12 22.09
N PRO A 72 4.39 -27.79 21.11
CA PRO A 72 4.18 -27.20 19.79
C PRO A 72 3.30 -25.95 19.92
N THR A 73 3.71 -24.88 19.24
CA THR A 73 3.04 -23.58 19.32
C THR A 73 2.98 -22.93 17.94
N VAL A 74 1.85 -22.32 17.60
CA VAL A 74 1.69 -21.43 16.45
C VAL A 74 1.09 -20.12 16.93
N GLY A 75 1.42 -19.03 16.25
CA GLY A 75 0.97 -17.69 16.64
C GLY A 75 0.47 -16.90 15.45
N MET A 76 -0.53 -16.07 15.67
CA MET A 76 -0.96 -15.08 14.69
C MET A 76 -1.42 -13.81 15.40
N GLY A 77 -1.48 -12.72 14.66
CA GLY A 77 -1.95 -11.49 15.23
C GLY A 77 -1.99 -10.35 14.25
N THR A 78 -2.25 -9.17 14.82
CA THR A 78 -2.23 -7.90 14.12
C THR A 78 -1.27 -6.94 14.81
N VAL A 79 -0.61 -6.10 14.02
CA VAL A 79 0.14 -4.94 14.51
C VAL A 79 -0.45 -3.71 13.86
N VAL A 80 -0.77 -2.69 14.64
CA VAL A 80 -1.21 -1.38 14.16
C VAL A 80 -0.10 -0.39 14.43
N PHE A 81 0.48 0.20 13.39
CA PHE A 81 1.46 1.29 13.51
C PHE A 81 0.78 2.65 13.35
N ASP A 82 1.07 3.59 14.25
CA ASP A 82 0.48 4.93 14.25
C ASP A 82 1.10 5.90 13.22
N GLY A 83 2.25 5.52 12.64
CA GLY A 83 3.03 6.36 11.72
C GLY A 83 3.92 7.41 12.40
N GLN A 84 3.95 7.43 13.72
CA GLN A 84 4.77 8.29 14.58
C GLN A 84 5.82 7.50 15.39
N GLY A 85 5.76 6.17 15.34
CA GLY A 85 6.70 5.25 15.99
C GLY A 85 6.07 4.41 17.10
N GLY A 86 4.81 4.68 17.44
CA GLY A 86 4.01 3.83 18.32
C GLY A 86 3.37 2.68 17.56
N CYS A 87 2.99 1.66 18.31
CA CYS A 87 2.25 0.54 17.77
C CYS A 87 1.43 -0.19 18.83
N ILE A 88 0.43 -0.94 18.38
CA ILE A 88 -0.34 -1.86 19.21
C ILE A 88 -0.28 -3.23 18.56
N VAL A 89 0.12 -4.25 19.32
CA VAL A 89 0.18 -5.64 18.88
C VAL A 89 -0.94 -6.41 19.56
N THR A 90 -1.75 -7.13 18.80
CA THR A 90 -2.69 -8.11 19.34
C THR A 90 -2.35 -9.49 18.83
N SER A 91 -2.23 -10.47 19.72
CA SER A 91 -1.74 -11.81 19.42
C SER A 91 -2.67 -12.88 19.95
N THR A 92 -2.82 -13.95 19.19
CA THR A 92 -3.44 -15.21 19.61
C THR A 92 -2.47 -16.34 19.34
N LEU A 93 -2.31 -17.22 20.32
CA LEU A 93 -1.42 -18.38 20.26
C LEU A 93 -2.26 -19.65 20.33
N ASN A 94 -1.89 -20.67 19.57
CA ASN A 94 -2.33 -22.03 19.84
C ASN A 94 -1.12 -22.82 20.34
N GLN A 95 -1.19 -23.27 21.59
CA GLN A 95 -0.16 -24.06 22.24
C GLN A 95 -0.73 -25.45 22.56
N ASN A 96 -0.20 -26.48 21.92
CA ASN A 96 -0.63 -27.86 22.07
C ASN A 96 -2.16 -28.05 21.98
N GLY A 97 -2.79 -27.37 21.02
CA GLY A 97 -4.24 -27.41 20.80
C GLY A 97 -5.05 -26.43 21.67
N THR A 98 -4.43 -25.79 22.66
CA THR A 98 -5.07 -24.79 23.52
C THR A 98 -4.89 -23.39 22.95
N VAL A 99 -5.98 -22.66 22.78
CA VAL A 99 -5.93 -21.26 22.32
C VAL A 99 -5.73 -20.32 23.50
N ILE A 100 -4.73 -19.45 23.40
CA ILE A 100 -4.36 -18.42 24.38
C ILE A 100 -4.48 -17.06 23.70
N GLY A 101 -5.23 -16.14 24.29
CA GLY A 101 -5.44 -14.78 23.80
C GLY A 101 -6.91 -14.45 23.53
N PRO A 102 -7.19 -13.27 22.92
CA PRO A 102 -6.21 -12.29 22.45
C PRO A 102 -5.46 -11.63 23.60
N VAL A 103 -4.15 -11.44 23.44
CA VAL A 103 -3.31 -10.62 24.32
C VAL A 103 -2.87 -9.38 23.55
N THR A 104 -3.00 -8.22 24.17
CA THR A 104 -2.66 -6.94 23.56
C THR A 104 -1.47 -6.32 24.27
N SER A 105 -0.54 -5.76 23.49
CA SER A 105 0.59 -4.97 23.93
C SER A 105 0.55 -3.60 23.25
N ASP A 106 0.77 -2.54 24.02
CA ASP A 106 0.86 -1.16 23.51
C ASP A 106 2.29 -0.79 23.07
N SER A 107 3.18 -1.79 22.94
CA SER A 107 4.53 -1.65 22.39
C SER A 107 4.94 -2.84 21.51
N CYS A 108 5.89 -2.59 20.60
CA CYS A 108 6.48 -3.58 19.67
C CYS A 108 7.92 -3.96 20.04
N THR A 109 8.23 -3.94 21.34
CA THR A 109 9.55 -4.27 21.88
C THR A 109 9.68 -5.74 22.20
#